data_AF-K2AYX6-F1
#
_entry.id   AF-K2AYX6-F1
#
_cell.length_a   1.000
_cell.length_b   1.000
_cell.length_c   1.000
_cell.angle_alpha   90.00
_cell.angle_beta   90.00
_cell.angle_gamma   90.00
#
_symmetry.space_group_name_H-M   'P 1'
#
loop_
_entity.id
_entity.type
_entity.pdbx_description
1 polymer ?
#
loop_
_entity_poly.entity_id
_entity_poly.type
_entity_poly.pdbx_seq_one_letter_code
_entity_poly.pdbx_strand_id
1 'polypeptide(L)' 'FDAMAFGKAKLFPGIVPGSKADIAYSISLNEWNGKTSLQLIVRDIHQASMLLL' A
#
# COMPACT_ATOMS: atom_id res chain seq x y z
N PHE A 1 2.56 -3.50 -9.35
CA PHE A 1 3.55 -2.53 -8.86
C PHE A 1 3.73 -2.75 -7.39
N ASP A 2 4.96 -2.66 -6.90
CA ASP A 2 5.23 -2.76 -5.47
C ASP A 2 4.80 -1.48 -4.78
N ALA A 3 4.35 -1.60 -3.52
CA ALA A 3 3.89 -0.49 -2.71
C ALA A 3 4.60 -0.46 -1.36
N MET A 4 4.88 0.74 -0.85
CA MET A 4 5.53 0.93 0.44
C MET A 4 4.77 1.96 1.28
N ALA A 5 4.51 1.61 2.53
CA ALA A 5 3.76 2.43 3.49
C ALA A 5 4.58 2.64 4.76
N PHE A 6 4.97 3.88 5.04
CA PHE A 6 5.73 4.24 6.24
C PHE A 6 4.80 4.71 7.36
N GLY A 7 5.11 4.37 8.61
CA GLY A 7 4.37 4.86 9.78
C GLY A 7 2.97 4.25 9.98
N LYS A 8 2.62 3.18 9.27
CA LYS A 8 1.29 2.55 9.31
C LYS A 8 1.20 1.31 10.22
N ALA A 9 2.12 1.13 11.17
CA ALA A 9 2.19 -0.07 12.03
C ALA A 9 0.89 -0.37 12.81
N LYS A 10 0.11 0.66 13.17
CA LYS A 10 -1.18 0.50 13.86
C LYS A 10 -2.22 -0.28 13.05
N LEU A 11 -2.07 -0.35 11.72
CA LEU A 11 -2.98 -1.09 10.85
C LEU A 11 -2.63 -2.59 10.74
N PHE A 12 -1.49 -3.01 11.27
CA PHE A 12 -1.02 -4.40 11.20
C PHE A 12 -2.02 -5.45 11.69
N PRO A 13 -2.78 -5.24 12.78
CA PRO A 13 -3.76 -6.23 13.24
C PRO A 13 -4.95 -6.43 12.29
N GLY A 14 -5.28 -5.41 11.48
CA GLY A 14 -6.48 -5.39 10.63
C GLY A 14 -6.22 -5.70 9.15
N ILE A 15 -4.98 -5.59 8.70
CA ILE A 15 -4.60 -5.81 7.30
C ILE A 15 -3.67 -7.02 7.22
N VAL A 16 -4.26 -8.18 6.96
CA VAL A 16 -3.54 -9.44 6.76
C VAL A 16 -3.42 -9.77 5.27
N PRO A 17 -2.46 -10.62 4.85
CA PRO A 17 -2.37 -11.08 3.46
C PRO A 17 -3.72 -11.61 2.95
N GLY A 18 -4.13 -11.16 1.76
CA GLY A 18 -5.43 -11.48 1.16
C GLY A 18 -6.56 -10.50 1.50
N SER A 19 -6.36 -9.58 2.45
CA SER A 19 -7.34 -8.51 2.73
C SER A 19 -7.47 -7.56 1.55
N LYS A 20 -8.68 -7.03 1.34
CA LYS A 20 -8.90 -5.89 0.43
C LYS A 20 -8.76 -4.59 1.21
N ALA A 21 -8.10 -3.61 0.59
CA ALA A 21 -7.94 -2.27 1.13
C ALA A 21 -7.92 -1.25 0.00
N ASP A 22 -8.49 -0.08 0.28
CA ASP A 22 -8.37 1.10 -0.56
C ASP A 22 -7.13 1.88 -0.15
N ILE A 23 -6.36 2.38 -1.13
CA ILE A 23 -5.13 3.13 -0.88
C ILE A 23 -5.11 4.45 -1.64
N ALA A 24 -4.63 5.50 -0.96
CA ALA A 24 -4.21 6.74 -1.60
C ALA A 24 -2.68 6.71 -1.74
N TYR A 25 -2.15 6.98 -2.93
CA TYR A 25 -0.73 6.84 -3.21
C TYR A 25 -0.19 7.91 -4.17
N SER A 26 1.13 8.11 -4.13
CA SER A 26 1.90 8.81 -5.17
C SER A 26 2.81 7.82 -5.87
N ILE A 27 3.11 8.04 -7.15
CA ILE A 27 4.06 7.21 -7.92
C ILE A 27 5.48 7.75 -7.70
N SER A 28 6.45 6.85 -7.55
CA SER A 28 7.88 7.16 -7.47
C SER A 28 8.68 6.19 -8.33
N LEU A 29 9.89 6.60 -8.74
CA LEU A 29 10.92 5.67 -9.19
C LEU A 29 11.64 5.09 -7.99
N ASN A 30 11.88 3.78 -8.01
CA ASN A 30 12.71 3.06 -7.07
C ASN A 30 13.94 2.53 -7.81
N GLU A 31 15.12 2.78 -7.24
CA GLU A 31 16.40 2.28 -7.74
C GLU A 31 16.98 1.31 -6.72
N TRP A 32 17.03 0.03 -7.08
CA TRP A 32 17.55 -1.01 -6.20
C TRP A 32 18.39 -1.99 -6.99
N ASN A 33 19.62 -2.22 -6.53
CA ASN A 33 20.58 -3.14 -7.17
C ASN A 33 20.77 -2.88 -8.68
N GLY A 34 20.88 -1.60 -9.07
CA GLY A 34 21.03 -1.19 -10.48
C GLY A 34 19.77 -1.34 -11.35
N LYS A 35 18.63 -1.74 -10.78
CA LYS A 35 17.34 -1.84 -11.47
C LYS A 35 16.44 -0.68 -11.07
N THR A 36 15.87 -0.01 -12.06
CA THR A 36 14.87 1.04 -11.88
C THR A 36 13.47 0.48 -12.13
N SER A 37 12.53 0.77 -11.22
CA SER A 37 11.12 0.38 -11.36
C SER A 37 10.19 1.46 -10.81
N LEU A 38 8.91 1.42 -11.22
CA LEU A 38 7.87 2.22 -10.59
C LEU A 38 7.45 1.57 -9.26
N GLN A 39 7.31 2.40 -8.23
CA GLN A 39 6.84 2.03 -6.91
C GLN A 39 5.73 2.98 -6.46
N LEU A 40 4.76 2.44 -5.71
CA LEU A 40 3.71 3.23 -5.08
C LEU A 40 4.15 3.62 -3.67
N ILE A 41 4.16 4.91 -3.38
CA ILE A 41 4.36 5.43 -2.02
C ILE A 41 2.98 5.69 -1.43
N VAL A 42 2.58 4.86 -0.48
CA VAL A 42 1.26 4.91 0.14
C VAL A 42 1.21 6.06 1.13
N ARG A 43 0.21 6.93 0.94
CA ARG A 43 -0.09 8.08 1.82
C ARG A 43 -1.17 7.72 2.82
N ASP A 44 -2.15 6.94 2.37
CA ASP A 44 -3.21 6.46 3.24
C ASP A 44 -3.77 5.09 2.85
N ILE A 45 -4.34 4.41 3.84
CA ILE A 45 -4.90 3.05 3.70
C ILE A 45 -6.20 2.97 4.48
N HIS A 46 -7.28 2.63 3.79
CA HIS A 46 -8.56 2.30 4.38
C HIS A 46 -8.86 0.81 4.16
N GLN A 47 -9.29 0.11 5.21
CA GLN A 47 -9.75 -1.26 5.06
C GLN A 47 -11.04 -1.24 4.25
N ALA A 48 -11.11 -2.04 3.19
CA ALA A 48 -12.30 -2.09 2.37
C ALA A 48 -13.43 -2.71 3.21
N SER A 49 -14.40 -1.91 3.61
CA SER A 49 -15.65 -2.43 4.14
C SER A 49 -16.43 -3.06 2.99
N MET A 50 -16.97 -4.26 3.22
CA MET A 50 -17.88 -4.88 2.27
C MET A 50 -19.05 -3.90 2.04
N LEU A 51 -19.20 -3.36 0.83
CA LEU A 51 -20.44 -2.71 0.40
C LEU A 51 -21.51 -3.80 0.41
N LEU A 52 -22.36 -3.81 1.43
CA LEU A 52 -23.63 -4.53 1.38
C LEU A 52 -24.47 -3.82 0.31
N LEU A 53 -24.53 -4.42 -0.88
CA LEU A 53 -25.52 -4.10 -1.91
C LEU A 53 -26.85 -4.77 -1.54
#